data_AF-A0A179FID8-F1
#
_entry.id   AF-A0A179FID8-F1
#
_cell.length_a   1.000
_cell.length_b   1.000
_cell.length_c   1.000
_cell.angle_alpha   90.00
_cell.angle_beta   90.00
_cell.angle_gamma   90.00
#
_symmetry.space_group_name_H-M   'P 1'
#
loop_
_entity.id
_entity.type
_entity.pdbx_description
1 polymer ?
#
loop_
_entity_poly.entity_id
_entity_poly.type
_entity_poly.pdbx_seq_one_letter_code
_entity_poly.pdbx_strand_id
1 'polypeptide(L)'
;MEDAAEGFDSSRQMRRLFIRSLVRLVVTMVLAFTEGAVLFVYSTPAAITTAQRQQFNALILAVSIALGLNVASSLKSNVSHLRWWLFSLRERSPQEADLILQIEEIGRLAKLGLTTRHFSVRFFVMVWISFHLVSQVAIALLGLTYNTNDSTNFLVTQPDLVFLRNMTDINNGVRLRELSDSQSVLVLRHVANSFGKMSIPWRVDARESTESLETRLPRPGTKIDVDNHPIFCEADTTTCRFVFAEDSVSSQVSGLNVATNRHVSATTTCQSWRVSGGGNGLEKSITLADGFNTTVGPIPALNGPNQNLFMFDPNNPRSSGDSWAIITVLEASDVRPRFYSCNVTLGPVVNAKLREHQLETTVRRLSTQAIALQSYGPSTTGTTNSTDTMQFQSYPVTDYYGEKARGDVNQMGSRISMFCIGALGGLSLNSPVVEVPGMAPIQSASIQVFDWNYVYMILGFTVGFQTLVSIASITVGSRVQINSRSHLAMATLLQPVTQDLGKAVYTADERHIAKLMGPRAKLAYVPDELGAYHIVKSAG
;
A
#
# COMPACT_ATOMS: atom_id res chain seq x y z
N MET A 1 -20.87 -4.35 72.75
CA MET A 1 -20.24 -3.43 71.78
C MET A 1 -18.78 -3.87 71.64
N GLU A 2 -18.61 -5.14 71.28
CA GLU A 2 -17.35 -5.88 71.13
C GLU A 2 -17.61 -6.78 69.93
N ASP A 3 -17.38 -6.31 68.70
CA ASP A 3 -17.43 -7.14 67.48
C ASP A 3 -16.92 -6.38 66.23
N ALA A 4 -16.00 -5.42 66.38
CA ALA A 4 -15.59 -4.57 65.26
C ALA A 4 -14.09 -4.26 65.15
N ALA A 5 -13.23 -5.12 65.71
CA ALA A 5 -11.80 -5.07 65.45
C ALA A 5 -11.37 -6.40 64.80
N GLU A 6 -11.79 -6.62 63.54
CA GLU A 6 -11.14 -7.66 62.71
C GLU A 6 -9.66 -7.28 62.59
N GLY A 7 -8.78 -8.09 63.17
CA GLY A 7 -7.33 -7.93 63.06
C GLY A 7 -6.87 -7.86 61.60
N PHE A 8 -5.77 -7.13 61.36
CA PHE A 8 -5.23 -6.92 60.03
C PHE A 8 -4.79 -8.25 59.38
N ASP A 9 -5.55 -8.72 58.38
CA ASP A 9 -5.19 -9.86 57.54
C ASP A 9 -4.63 -9.40 56.18
N SER A 10 -3.31 -9.46 56.05
CA SER A 10 -2.57 -9.06 54.85
C SER A 10 -2.97 -9.89 53.61
N SER A 11 -3.37 -11.16 53.79
CA SER A 11 -3.74 -12.06 52.69
C SER A 11 -5.09 -11.68 52.07
N ARG A 12 -6.09 -11.34 52.89
CA ARG A 12 -7.40 -10.84 52.44
C ARG A 12 -7.30 -9.48 51.77
N GLN A 13 -6.43 -8.60 52.27
CA GLN A 13 -6.17 -7.30 51.63
C GLN A 13 -5.50 -7.51 50.26
N MET A 14 -4.46 -8.34 50.18
CA MET A 14 -3.75 -8.65 48.94
C MET A 14 -4.70 -9.23 47.88
N ARG A 15 -5.56 -10.19 48.23
CA ARG A 15 -6.55 -10.78 47.30
C ARG A 15 -7.54 -9.73 46.76
N ARG A 16 -8.04 -8.82 47.62
CA ARG A 16 -8.95 -7.74 47.20
C ARG A 16 -8.27 -6.76 46.23
N LEU A 17 -7.01 -6.39 46.50
CA LEU A 17 -6.24 -5.50 45.63
C LEU A 17 -5.89 -6.17 44.30
N PHE A 18 -5.54 -7.46 44.34
CA PHE A 18 -5.25 -8.27 43.17
C PHE A 18 -6.46 -8.36 42.24
N ILE A 19 -7.65 -8.68 42.75
CA ILE A 19 -8.88 -8.74 41.93
C ILE A 19 -9.16 -7.38 41.25
N ARG A 20 -9.04 -6.27 41.99
CA ARG A 20 -9.26 -4.93 41.41
C ARG A 20 -8.24 -4.57 40.34
N SER A 21 -6.98 -4.96 40.53
CA SER A 21 -5.92 -4.75 39.54
C SER A 21 -6.12 -5.65 38.32
N LEU A 22 -6.53 -6.91 38.52
CA LEU A 22 -6.81 -7.87 37.45
C LEU A 22 -7.93 -7.37 36.54
N VAL A 23 -9.02 -6.83 37.09
CA VAL A 23 -10.11 -6.25 36.28
C VAL A 23 -9.59 -5.15 35.36
N ARG A 24 -8.75 -4.23 35.88
CA ARG A 24 -8.16 -3.16 35.08
C ARG A 24 -7.20 -3.69 34.03
N LEU A 25 -6.44 -4.74 34.35
CA LEU A 25 -5.55 -5.41 33.42
C LEU A 25 -6.31 -6.08 32.28
N VAL A 26 -7.43 -6.75 32.58
CA VAL A 26 -8.30 -7.34 31.56
C VAL A 26 -8.82 -6.27 30.61
N VAL A 27 -9.26 -5.11 31.12
CA VAL A 27 -9.66 -3.97 30.28
C VAL A 27 -8.51 -3.50 29.40
N THR A 28 -7.28 -3.37 29.93
CA THR A 28 -6.10 -3.02 29.12
C THR A 28 -5.83 -4.04 28.02
N MET A 29 -5.90 -5.34 28.33
CA MET A 29 -5.70 -6.41 27.34
C MET A 29 -6.75 -6.36 26.23
N VAL A 30 -8.02 -6.13 26.57
CA VAL A 30 -9.10 -6.01 25.59
C VAL A 30 -8.88 -4.79 24.69
N LEU A 31 -8.51 -3.64 25.25
CA LEU A 31 -8.22 -2.43 24.48
C LEU A 31 -7.01 -2.62 23.56
N ALA A 32 -5.90 -3.17 24.08
CA ALA A 32 -4.70 -3.46 23.30
C ALA A 32 -4.98 -4.47 22.16
N PHE A 33 -5.76 -5.51 22.44
CA PHE A 33 -6.18 -6.48 21.41
C PHE A 33 -7.06 -5.82 20.35
N THR A 34 -8.02 -4.98 20.76
CA THR A 34 -8.90 -4.26 19.84
C THR A 34 -8.09 -3.33 18.93
N GLU A 35 -7.09 -2.65 19.46
CA GLU A 35 -6.19 -1.79 18.70
C GLU A 35 -5.40 -2.57 17.62
N GLY A 36 -4.82 -3.71 18.00
CA GLY A 36 -4.15 -4.61 17.06
C GLY A 36 -5.12 -5.19 16.01
N ALA A 37 -6.34 -5.54 16.41
CA ALA A 37 -7.37 -6.05 15.50
C ALA A 37 -7.82 -5.01 14.48
N VAL A 38 -8.01 -3.75 14.90
CA VAL A 38 -8.33 -2.64 13.99
C VAL A 38 -7.21 -2.44 12.97
N LEU A 39 -5.95 -2.41 13.42
CA LEU A 39 -4.79 -2.33 12.51
C LEU A 39 -4.78 -3.50 11.52
N PHE A 40 -4.97 -4.72 12.01
CA PHE A 40 -4.96 -5.92 11.17
C PHE A 40 -6.06 -5.89 10.11
N VAL A 41 -7.32 -5.72 10.52
CA VAL A 41 -8.47 -5.73 9.61
C VAL A 41 -8.33 -4.69 8.51
N TYR A 42 -7.90 -3.47 8.84
CA TYR A 42 -7.78 -2.39 7.87
C TYR A 42 -6.48 -2.42 7.04
N SER A 43 -5.45 -3.15 7.48
CA SER A 43 -4.22 -3.39 6.71
C SER A 43 -4.30 -4.55 5.71
N THR A 44 -5.29 -5.45 5.85
CA THR A 44 -5.41 -6.63 4.98
C THR A 44 -5.82 -6.31 3.54
N PRO A 45 -6.73 -5.36 3.26
CA PRO A 45 -7.09 -5.01 1.89
C PRO A 45 -5.98 -4.18 1.24
N ALA A 46 -5.68 -4.46 -0.03
CA ALA A 46 -4.69 -3.71 -0.80
C ALA A 46 -5.06 -2.22 -1.00
N ALA A 47 -6.36 -1.91 -0.95
CA ALA A 47 -6.90 -0.57 -1.04
C ALA A 47 -8.19 -0.46 -0.21
N ILE A 48 -8.37 0.67 0.45
CA ILE A 48 -9.56 1.03 1.23
C ILE A 48 -10.14 2.35 0.72
N THR A 49 -11.45 2.50 0.85
CA THR A 49 -12.16 3.72 0.46
C THR A 49 -11.87 4.90 1.39
N THR A 50 -12.13 6.13 0.95
CA THR A 50 -12.02 7.33 1.78
C THR A 50 -12.89 7.26 3.05
N ALA A 51 -14.09 6.69 2.95
CA ALA A 51 -14.97 6.50 4.11
C ALA A 51 -14.38 5.50 5.12
N GLN A 52 -13.85 4.38 4.65
CA GLN A 52 -13.16 3.41 5.50
C GLN A 52 -11.90 3.99 6.15
N ARG A 53 -11.15 4.83 5.44
CA ARG A 53 -9.99 5.55 6.00
C ARG A 53 -10.40 6.46 7.16
N GLN A 54 -11.51 7.20 7.02
CA GLN A 54 -12.03 8.02 8.11
C GLN A 54 -12.49 7.18 9.30
N GLN A 55 -13.18 6.06 9.06
CA GLN A 55 -13.57 5.12 10.10
C GLN A 55 -12.36 4.55 10.85
N PHE A 56 -11.33 4.11 10.12
CA PHE A 56 -10.08 3.64 10.69
C PHE A 56 -9.43 4.68 11.60
N ASN A 57 -9.25 5.92 11.11
CA ASN A 57 -8.64 7.01 11.87
C ASN A 57 -9.43 7.33 13.15
N ALA A 58 -10.76 7.31 13.09
CA ALA A 58 -11.61 7.55 14.26
C ALA A 58 -11.51 6.42 15.28
N LEU A 59 -11.57 5.15 14.83
CA LEU A 59 -11.51 3.97 15.69
C LEU A 59 -10.16 3.83 16.37
N ILE A 60 -9.06 3.93 15.61
CA ILE A 60 -7.72 3.78 16.18
C ILE A 60 -7.46 4.87 17.22
N LEU A 61 -7.79 6.13 16.92
CA LEU A 61 -7.63 7.24 17.85
C LEU A 61 -8.47 7.05 19.13
N ALA A 62 -9.74 6.66 18.99
CA ALA A 62 -10.62 6.44 20.14
C ALA A 62 -10.10 5.32 21.06
N VAL A 63 -9.63 4.21 20.48
CA VAL A 63 -9.08 3.07 21.23
C VAL A 63 -7.74 3.44 21.89
N SER A 64 -6.84 4.14 21.19
CA SER A 64 -5.57 4.60 21.77
C SER A 64 -5.78 5.54 22.96
N ILE A 65 -6.75 6.48 22.87
CA ILE A 65 -7.10 7.38 23.98
C ILE A 65 -7.68 6.58 25.16
N ALA A 66 -8.60 5.64 24.90
CA ALA A 66 -9.18 4.80 25.93
C ALA A 66 -8.11 3.95 26.64
N LEU A 67 -7.17 3.38 25.89
CA LEU A 67 -6.03 2.64 26.42
C LEU A 67 -5.15 3.52 27.30
N GLY A 68 -4.76 4.71 26.80
CA GLY A 68 -3.95 5.67 27.54
C GLY A 68 -4.58 6.12 28.85
N LEU A 69 -5.89 6.39 28.85
CA LEU A 69 -6.66 6.74 30.05
C LEU A 69 -6.77 5.57 31.03
N ASN A 70 -6.97 4.34 30.55
CA ASN A 70 -7.05 3.17 31.41
C ASN A 70 -5.71 2.88 32.10
N VAL A 71 -4.59 2.96 31.37
CA VAL A 71 -3.23 2.82 31.92
C VAL A 71 -2.95 3.92 32.95
N ALA A 72 -3.26 5.18 32.63
CA ALA A 72 -3.09 6.29 33.56
C ALA A 72 -3.93 6.13 34.84
N SER A 73 -5.19 5.69 34.71
CA SER A 73 -6.07 5.37 35.84
C SER A 73 -5.52 4.23 36.69
N SER A 74 -4.95 3.20 36.06
CA SER A 74 -4.29 2.07 36.72
C SER A 74 -3.09 2.54 37.57
N LEU A 75 -2.21 3.37 36.98
CA LEU A 75 -1.09 3.99 37.70
C LEU A 75 -1.57 4.84 38.88
N LYS A 76 -2.60 5.70 38.70
CA LYS A 76 -3.18 6.47 39.83
C LYS A 76 -3.66 5.57 40.97
N SER A 77 -4.28 4.44 40.63
CA SER A 77 -4.71 3.48 41.64
C SER A 77 -3.56 2.78 42.34
N ASN A 78 -2.48 2.51 41.63
CA ASN A 78 -1.29 1.87 42.21
C ASN A 78 -0.55 2.82 43.17
N VAL A 79 -0.41 4.11 42.80
CA VAL A 79 0.21 5.11 43.70
C VAL A 79 -0.63 5.37 44.95
N SER A 80 -1.96 5.33 44.82
CA SER A 80 -2.91 5.41 45.94
C SER A 80 -2.66 4.33 47.00
N HIS A 81 -2.29 3.12 46.58
CA HIS A 81 -1.97 2.04 47.52
C HIS A 81 -0.58 2.24 48.14
N LEU A 82 0.39 2.67 47.34
CA LEU A 82 1.76 2.91 47.78
C LEU A 82 1.90 4.11 48.73
N ARG A 83 0.95 5.06 48.73
CA ARG A 83 0.98 6.23 49.62
C ARG A 83 1.06 5.85 51.09
N TRP A 84 0.35 4.80 51.49
CA TRP A 84 0.29 4.32 52.88
C TRP A 84 1.61 3.69 53.31
N TRP A 85 2.23 2.93 52.40
CA TRP A 85 3.58 2.41 52.61
C TRP A 85 4.62 3.53 52.67
N LEU A 86 4.56 4.51 51.77
CA LEU A 86 5.47 5.66 51.78
C LEU A 86 5.38 6.48 53.08
N PHE A 87 4.16 6.57 53.62
CA PHE A 87 3.87 7.29 54.86
C PHE A 87 4.30 6.50 56.11
N SER A 88 4.29 5.17 56.09
CA SER A 88 4.74 4.35 57.22
C SER A 88 6.27 4.31 57.39
N LEU A 89 7.04 4.65 56.36
CA LEU A 89 8.50 4.51 56.39
C LEU A 89 9.20 5.43 57.40
N ARG A 90 8.68 6.66 57.57
CA ARG A 90 9.28 7.70 58.44
C ARG A 90 8.24 8.73 58.84
N GLU A 91 8.50 9.39 59.97
CA GLU A 91 7.77 10.58 60.40
C GLU A 91 7.91 11.71 59.36
N ARG A 92 6.80 12.39 59.04
CA ARG A 92 6.73 13.45 58.00
C ARG A 92 6.22 14.76 58.56
N SER A 93 6.64 15.87 57.95
CA SER A 93 6.04 17.17 58.24
C SER A 93 4.56 17.20 57.83
N PRO A 94 3.68 18.02 58.45
CA PRO A 94 2.26 18.06 58.13
C PRO A 94 1.98 18.42 56.66
N GLN A 95 2.80 19.28 56.06
CA GLN A 95 2.68 19.64 54.63
C GLN A 95 3.06 18.46 53.71
N GLU A 96 4.13 17.73 54.03
CA GLU A 96 4.52 16.55 53.26
C GLU A 96 3.50 15.42 53.42
N ALA A 97 2.95 15.24 54.63
CA ALA A 97 1.92 14.25 54.91
C ALA A 97 0.66 14.50 54.08
N ASP A 98 0.13 15.73 54.06
CA ASP A 98 -1.03 16.08 53.25
C ASP A 98 -0.79 15.85 51.74
N LEU A 99 0.39 16.25 51.23
CA LEU A 99 0.78 15.99 49.85
C LEU A 99 0.92 14.49 49.52
N ILE A 100 1.38 13.66 50.46
CA ILE A 100 1.43 12.19 50.31
C ILE A 100 0.01 11.60 50.29
N LEU A 101 -0.90 12.12 51.11
CA LEU A 101 -2.28 11.65 51.13
C LEU A 101 -3.00 11.99 49.82
N GLN A 102 -2.67 13.12 49.19
CA GLN A 102 -3.22 13.57 47.89
C GLN A 102 -2.38 13.14 46.66
N ILE A 103 -1.50 12.14 46.80
CA ILE A 103 -0.52 11.75 45.77
C ILE A 103 -1.14 11.20 44.46
N GLU A 104 -2.44 10.94 44.45
CA GLU A 104 -3.20 10.49 43.27
C GLU A 104 -3.28 11.56 42.16
N GLU A 105 -3.16 12.84 42.55
CA GLU A 105 -3.09 13.96 41.63
C GLU A 105 -1.65 14.20 41.19
N ILE A 106 -1.38 14.14 39.87
CA ILE A 106 -0.03 14.32 39.31
C ILE A 106 0.56 15.68 39.72
N GLY A 107 -0.27 16.73 39.80
CA GLY A 107 0.17 18.06 40.25
C GLY A 107 0.63 18.08 41.71
N ARG A 108 -0.07 17.35 42.60
CA ARG A 108 0.30 17.21 44.02
C ARG A 108 1.53 16.33 44.20
N LEU A 109 1.63 15.26 43.42
CA LEU A 109 2.82 14.41 43.33
C LEU A 109 4.07 15.22 42.90
N ALA A 110 3.95 16.08 41.88
CA ALA A 110 5.03 16.95 41.45
C ALA A 110 5.41 17.99 42.53
N LYS A 111 4.41 18.62 43.16
CA LYS A 111 4.60 19.56 44.28
C LYS A 111 5.29 18.89 45.48
N LEU A 112 4.98 17.62 45.77
CA LEU A 112 5.67 16.82 46.80
C LEU A 112 7.16 16.66 46.48
N GLY A 113 7.50 16.35 45.23
CA GLY A 113 8.90 16.22 44.79
C GLY A 113 9.71 17.51 44.96
N LEU A 114 9.10 18.66 44.69
CA LEU A 114 9.73 19.98 44.84
C LEU A 114 9.85 20.42 46.31
N THR A 115 8.88 20.05 47.14
CA THR A 115 8.80 20.52 48.54
C THR A 115 9.66 19.67 49.48
N THR A 116 9.73 18.35 49.25
CA THR A 116 10.44 17.46 50.17
C THR A 116 11.95 17.62 50.06
N ARG A 117 12.65 17.48 51.19
CA ARG A 117 14.13 17.45 51.25
C ARG A 117 14.69 16.02 51.18
N HIS A 118 13.84 15.01 51.24
CA HIS A 118 14.26 13.62 51.36
C HIS A 118 14.48 12.96 50.00
N PHE A 119 15.70 12.47 49.76
CA PHE A 119 16.08 11.84 48.49
C PHE A 119 15.18 10.66 48.11
N SER A 120 14.81 9.78 49.06
CA SER A 120 13.95 8.62 48.77
C SER A 120 12.56 9.01 48.25
N VAL A 121 11.97 10.09 48.75
CA VAL A 121 10.66 10.58 48.30
C VAL A 121 10.79 11.25 46.93
N ARG A 122 11.85 12.04 46.71
CA ARG A 122 12.14 12.62 45.40
C ARG A 122 12.33 11.54 44.33
N PHE A 123 13.08 10.49 44.65
CA PHE A 123 13.28 9.35 43.77
C PHE A 123 11.95 8.64 43.44
N PHE A 124 11.11 8.38 44.44
CA PHE A 124 9.78 7.82 44.23
C PHE A 124 8.92 8.67 43.28
N VAL A 125 8.87 9.99 43.53
CA VAL A 125 8.14 10.94 42.69
C VAL A 125 8.66 10.93 41.26
N MET A 126 9.97 10.99 41.06
CA MET A 126 10.60 10.96 39.74
C MET A 126 10.29 9.67 38.99
N VAL A 127 10.39 8.52 39.64
CA VAL A 127 10.03 7.21 39.05
C VAL A 127 8.58 7.21 38.61
N TRP A 128 7.67 7.70 39.45
CA TRP A 128 6.24 7.67 39.15
C TRP A 128 5.83 8.62 38.03
N ILE A 129 6.42 9.83 37.99
CA ILE A 129 6.24 10.76 36.86
C ILE A 129 6.79 10.15 35.57
N SER A 130 7.95 9.51 35.62
CA SER A 130 8.52 8.80 34.47
C SER A 130 7.61 7.66 34.00
N PHE A 131 7.01 6.89 34.90
CA PHE A 131 6.05 5.84 34.55
C PHE A 131 4.83 6.38 33.82
N HIS A 132 4.28 7.51 34.27
CA HIS A 132 3.19 8.20 33.58
C HIS A 132 3.63 8.68 32.19
N LEU A 133 4.80 9.32 32.08
CA LEU A 133 5.31 9.85 30.81
C LEU A 133 5.60 8.73 29.79
N VAL A 134 6.38 7.73 30.20
CA VAL A 134 6.79 6.60 29.34
C VAL A 134 5.57 5.84 28.82
N SER A 135 4.55 5.62 29.65
CA SER A 135 3.34 4.92 29.23
C SER A 135 2.57 5.68 28.14
N GLN A 136 2.44 7.02 28.27
CA GLN A 136 1.74 7.83 27.27
C GLN A 136 2.55 7.96 25.98
N VAL A 137 3.88 8.10 26.09
CA VAL A 137 4.77 8.12 24.92
C VAL A 137 4.70 6.80 24.16
N ALA A 138 4.75 5.66 24.85
CA ALA A 138 4.66 4.34 24.20
C ALA A 138 3.37 4.20 23.37
N ILE A 139 2.23 4.62 23.91
CA ILE A 139 0.95 4.58 23.19
C ILE A 139 0.94 5.57 22.01
N ALA A 140 1.48 6.77 22.19
CA ALA A 140 1.59 7.75 21.10
C ALA A 140 2.49 7.26 19.95
N LEU A 141 3.57 6.53 20.26
CA LEU A 141 4.46 5.94 19.27
C LEU A 141 3.76 4.87 18.40
N LEU A 142 2.67 4.28 18.87
CA LEU A 142 1.88 3.35 18.05
C LEU A 142 1.32 4.05 16.80
N GLY A 143 0.96 5.34 16.90
CA GLY A 143 0.52 6.15 15.76
C GLY A 143 1.58 6.35 14.67
N LEU A 144 2.85 6.04 14.94
CA LEU A 144 3.94 6.09 13.97
C LEU A 144 4.25 4.73 13.34
N THR A 145 3.63 3.65 13.82
CA THR A 145 3.90 2.29 13.31
C THR A 145 3.15 1.97 12.01
N TYR A 146 2.21 2.82 11.62
CA TYR A 146 1.45 2.69 10.39
C TYR A 146 1.44 4.01 9.63
N ASN A 147 1.24 3.92 8.31
CA ASN A 147 1.01 5.08 7.46
C ASN A 147 -0.26 4.89 6.63
N THR A 148 -1.03 5.97 6.50
CA THR A 148 -2.22 6.05 5.63
C THR A 148 -1.84 6.79 4.36
N ASN A 149 -1.15 6.11 3.44
CA ASN A 149 -0.81 6.69 2.15
C ASN A 149 -1.94 6.45 1.16
N ASP A 150 -2.04 7.32 0.16
CA ASP A 150 -2.86 7.03 -1.01
C ASP A 150 -2.31 5.77 -1.70
N SER A 151 -3.20 4.89 -2.15
CA SER A 151 -2.81 3.61 -2.70
C SER A 151 -2.19 3.81 -4.08
N THR A 152 -0.90 3.54 -4.20
CA THR A 152 -0.16 3.79 -5.45
C THR A 152 -0.42 2.73 -6.52
N ASN A 153 -0.68 1.47 -6.12
CA ASN A 153 -0.68 0.33 -7.03
C ASN A 153 -2.07 -0.25 -7.31
N PHE A 154 -3.02 -0.05 -6.40
CA PHE A 154 -4.37 -0.60 -6.50
C PHE A 154 -5.38 0.49 -6.17
N LEU A 155 -6.48 0.52 -6.90
CA LEU A 155 -7.59 1.44 -6.67
C LEU A 155 -8.87 0.64 -6.43
N VAL A 156 -9.70 1.14 -5.51
CA VAL A 156 -11.04 0.59 -5.34
C VAL A 156 -11.88 1.00 -6.55
N THR A 157 -12.71 0.08 -7.05
CA THR A 157 -13.61 0.35 -8.16
C THR A 157 -15.06 0.18 -7.74
N GLN A 158 -15.96 0.99 -8.32
CA GLN A 158 -17.40 0.95 -8.06
C GLN A 158 -18.16 1.00 -9.39
N PRO A 159 -19.34 0.35 -9.51
CA PRO A 159 -20.15 0.47 -10.73
C PRO A 159 -20.57 1.93 -10.98
N ASP A 160 -20.12 2.50 -12.09
CA ASP A 160 -20.46 3.86 -12.55
C ASP A 160 -20.12 4.02 -14.05
N LEU A 161 -20.32 5.19 -14.62
CA LEU A 161 -19.82 5.54 -15.95
C LEU A 161 -18.29 5.65 -15.94
N VAL A 162 -17.67 5.03 -16.94
CA VAL A 162 -16.23 5.05 -17.18
C VAL A 162 -15.91 5.58 -18.56
N PHE A 163 -14.76 6.22 -18.67
CA PHE A 163 -14.18 6.53 -19.97
C PHE A 163 -13.47 5.29 -20.51
N LEU A 164 -13.92 4.83 -21.67
CA LEU A 164 -13.27 3.82 -22.46
C LEU A 164 -12.66 4.46 -23.72
N ARG A 165 -11.51 3.96 -24.16
CA ARG A 165 -10.91 4.41 -25.42
C ARG A 165 -11.70 3.86 -26.60
N ASN A 166 -12.07 4.73 -27.52
CA ASN A 166 -12.79 4.34 -28.71
C ASN A 166 -11.87 3.58 -29.67
N MET A 167 -12.07 2.28 -29.80
CA MET A 167 -11.27 1.40 -30.67
C MET A 167 -12.03 1.00 -31.94
N THR A 168 -12.95 1.85 -32.43
CA THR A 168 -13.67 1.56 -33.68
C THR A 168 -12.81 1.80 -34.93
N ASP A 169 -11.96 2.83 -34.91
CA ASP A 169 -11.12 3.20 -36.05
C ASP A 169 -9.71 3.55 -35.60
N ILE A 170 -8.71 3.22 -36.43
CA ILE A 170 -7.32 3.63 -36.20
C ILE A 170 -7.16 5.10 -36.58
N ASN A 171 -7.53 6.02 -35.69
CA ASN A 171 -7.38 7.46 -35.92
C ASN A 171 -6.80 8.16 -34.69
N ASN A 172 -5.94 9.15 -34.91
CA ASN A 172 -5.37 10.02 -33.89
C ASN A 172 -6.25 11.26 -33.60
N GLY A 173 -7.55 11.18 -33.88
CA GLY A 173 -8.50 12.29 -33.70
C GLY A 173 -8.46 13.37 -34.79
N VAL A 174 -7.66 13.19 -35.84
CA VAL A 174 -7.64 14.10 -37.00
C VAL A 174 -8.88 13.84 -37.87
N ARG A 175 -9.55 14.91 -38.32
CA ARG A 175 -10.72 14.80 -39.20
C ARG A 175 -10.28 14.32 -40.59
N LEU A 176 -10.32 13.01 -40.83
CA LEU A 176 -10.09 12.38 -42.14
C LEU A 176 -11.12 12.79 -43.22
N ARG A 177 -12.18 13.52 -42.83
CA ARG A 177 -13.29 13.96 -43.71
C ARG A 177 -12.89 14.83 -44.90
N GLU A 178 -11.69 15.41 -44.91
CA GLU A 178 -11.20 16.26 -45.99
C GLU A 178 -10.30 15.52 -46.99
N LEU A 179 -10.04 14.22 -46.77
CA LEU A 179 -9.16 13.40 -47.60
C LEU A 179 -9.97 12.52 -48.56
N SER A 180 -9.41 12.27 -49.74
CA SER A 180 -9.92 11.22 -50.63
C SER A 180 -9.78 9.83 -49.98
N ASP A 181 -10.56 8.84 -50.43
CA ASP A 181 -10.54 7.48 -49.89
C ASP A 181 -9.14 6.85 -49.93
N SER A 182 -8.39 7.08 -51.01
CA SER A 182 -7.01 6.58 -51.18
C SER A 182 -6.02 7.24 -50.21
N GLN A 183 -6.14 8.55 -49.99
CA GLN A 183 -5.32 9.29 -49.03
C GLN A 183 -5.64 8.85 -47.60
N SER A 184 -6.91 8.58 -47.29
CA SER A 184 -7.34 8.11 -45.98
C SER A 184 -6.70 6.76 -45.64
N VAL A 185 -6.66 5.80 -46.57
CA VAL A 185 -6.01 4.50 -46.36
C VAL A 185 -4.52 4.64 -46.08
N LEU A 186 -3.81 5.54 -46.78
CA LEU A 186 -2.39 5.79 -46.53
C LEU A 186 -2.14 6.39 -45.14
N VAL A 187 -3.01 7.29 -44.66
CA VAL A 187 -2.95 7.80 -43.27
C VAL A 187 -3.12 6.64 -42.28
N LEU A 188 -4.14 5.81 -42.46
CA LEU A 188 -4.42 4.70 -41.53
C LEU A 188 -3.25 3.72 -41.44
N ARG A 189 -2.61 3.41 -42.59
CA ARG A 189 -1.41 2.57 -42.65
C ARG A 189 -0.23 3.19 -41.92
N HIS A 190 0.00 4.50 -42.12
CA HIS A 190 1.03 5.23 -41.39
C HIS A 190 0.79 5.22 -39.88
N VAL A 191 -0.45 5.50 -39.45
CA VAL A 191 -0.81 5.55 -38.03
C VAL A 191 -0.63 4.17 -37.38
N ALA A 192 -1.09 3.10 -38.04
CA ALA A 192 -0.91 1.73 -37.56
C ALA A 192 0.57 1.37 -37.36
N ASN A 193 1.43 1.66 -38.36
CA ASN A 193 2.87 1.43 -38.23
C ASN A 193 3.49 2.26 -37.09
N SER A 194 3.10 3.54 -36.98
CA SER A 194 3.65 4.46 -35.98
C SER A 194 3.26 4.05 -34.56
N PHE A 195 2.02 3.64 -34.34
CA PHE A 195 1.56 3.11 -33.06
C PHE A 195 2.26 1.80 -32.71
N GLY A 196 2.50 0.91 -33.67
CA GLY A 196 3.26 -0.32 -33.43
C GLY A 196 4.69 -0.09 -32.96
N LYS A 197 5.34 0.99 -33.42
CA LYS A 197 6.66 1.40 -32.90
C LYS A 197 6.62 1.90 -31.45
N MET A 198 5.47 2.36 -30.94
CA MET A 198 5.34 2.88 -29.57
C MET A 198 5.51 1.80 -28.49
N SER A 199 5.53 0.51 -28.83
CA SER A 199 5.77 -0.54 -27.84
C SER A 199 7.24 -0.70 -27.43
N ILE A 200 8.20 -0.06 -28.13
CA ILE A 200 9.64 -0.18 -27.81
C ILE A 200 9.97 0.21 -26.36
N PRO A 201 9.48 1.34 -25.80
CA PRO A 201 9.71 1.70 -24.40
C PRO A 201 9.06 0.73 -23.41
N TRP A 202 8.06 -0.03 -23.83
CA TRP A 202 7.26 -0.94 -22.99
C TRP A 202 7.81 -2.35 -22.96
N ARG A 203 9.05 -2.54 -23.43
CA ARG A 203 9.78 -3.81 -23.47
C ARG A 203 10.25 -4.27 -22.09
N VAL A 204 9.43 -4.08 -21.05
CA VAL A 204 9.73 -4.58 -19.70
C VAL A 204 10.08 -6.06 -19.83
N ASP A 205 11.28 -6.41 -19.35
CA ASP A 205 12.08 -7.54 -19.77
C ASP A 205 11.33 -8.89 -19.77
N ALA A 206 10.71 -9.22 -20.91
CA ALA A 206 10.16 -10.55 -21.18
C ALA A 206 11.21 -11.67 -21.14
N ARG A 207 12.50 -11.31 -20.98
CA ARG A 207 13.65 -12.22 -20.86
C ARG A 207 14.10 -12.47 -19.42
N GLU A 208 13.69 -11.66 -18.44
CA GLU A 208 14.13 -11.81 -17.05
C GLU A 208 13.06 -12.42 -16.13
N SER A 209 11.79 -12.45 -16.55
CA SER A 209 10.73 -13.03 -15.73
C SER A 209 10.59 -14.54 -15.97
N THR A 210 10.83 -15.34 -14.94
CA THR A 210 10.49 -16.77 -14.88
C THR A 210 9.00 -17.04 -14.66
N GLU A 211 8.22 -15.99 -14.43
CA GLU A 211 6.78 -16.08 -14.18
C GLU A 211 5.96 -16.13 -15.47
N SER A 212 4.98 -17.03 -15.49
CA SER A 212 4.04 -17.18 -16.62
C SER A 212 3.30 -15.88 -16.93
N LEU A 213 2.92 -15.70 -18.19
CA LEU A 213 2.14 -14.54 -18.62
C LEU A 213 0.86 -14.31 -17.79
N GLU A 214 0.18 -15.37 -17.33
CA GLU A 214 -1.01 -15.26 -16.49
C GLU A 214 -0.74 -14.63 -15.12
N THR A 215 0.43 -14.91 -14.53
CA THR A 215 0.83 -14.36 -13.23
C THR A 215 1.17 -12.87 -13.33
N ARG A 216 1.72 -12.45 -14.48
CA ARG A 216 2.13 -11.07 -14.74
C ARG A 216 0.99 -10.14 -15.12
N LEU A 217 -0.17 -10.69 -15.52
CA LEU A 217 -1.32 -9.85 -15.85
C LEU A 217 -1.81 -9.10 -14.61
N PRO A 218 -2.03 -7.78 -14.70
CA PRO A 218 -2.54 -6.99 -13.58
C PRO A 218 -3.93 -7.47 -13.20
N ARG A 219 -4.19 -7.50 -11.89
CA ARG A 219 -5.53 -7.78 -11.39
C ARG A 219 -6.44 -6.59 -11.69
N PRO A 220 -7.75 -6.80 -11.86
CA PRO A 220 -8.69 -5.69 -12.01
C PRO A 220 -8.56 -4.70 -10.85
N GLY A 221 -8.47 -3.40 -11.16
CA GLY A 221 -8.23 -2.34 -10.17
C GLY A 221 -6.75 -2.00 -9.94
N THR A 222 -5.80 -2.72 -10.52
CA THR A 222 -4.39 -2.29 -10.53
C THR A 222 -4.25 -0.99 -11.31
N LYS A 223 -3.54 0.00 -10.77
CA LYS A 223 -3.29 1.27 -11.44
C LYS A 223 -2.38 1.06 -12.65
N ILE A 224 -2.77 1.64 -13.79
CA ILE A 224 -1.97 1.72 -15.02
C ILE A 224 -1.48 3.16 -15.15
N ASP A 225 -0.17 3.35 -15.20
CA ASP A 225 0.48 4.66 -15.31
C ASP A 225 1.71 4.59 -16.23
N VAL A 226 2.56 5.61 -16.17
CA VAL A 226 3.77 5.68 -17.01
C VAL A 226 4.78 4.59 -16.65
N ASP A 227 4.75 4.12 -15.40
CA ASP A 227 5.64 3.07 -14.91
C ASP A 227 5.05 1.67 -15.17
N ASN A 228 3.71 1.55 -15.18
CA ASN A 228 3.00 0.28 -15.34
C ASN A 228 2.25 0.20 -16.69
N HIS A 229 2.90 -0.39 -17.69
CA HIS A 229 2.41 -0.47 -19.06
C HIS A 229 1.30 -1.53 -19.25
N PRO A 230 0.33 -1.31 -20.16
CA PRO A 230 -0.76 -2.27 -20.42
C PRO A 230 -0.36 -3.46 -21.31
N ILE A 231 0.91 -3.58 -21.71
CA ILE A 231 1.39 -4.59 -22.67
C ILE A 231 2.30 -5.60 -21.97
N PHE A 232 1.98 -6.89 -22.15
CA PHE A 232 2.68 -8.01 -21.53
C PHE A 232 3.02 -9.05 -22.58
N CYS A 233 4.30 -9.31 -22.81
CA CYS A 233 4.76 -10.31 -23.77
C CYS A 233 5.46 -11.49 -23.08
N GLU A 234 5.42 -12.66 -23.71
CA GLU A 234 6.14 -13.85 -23.31
C GLU A 234 7.00 -14.33 -24.47
N ALA A 235 8.31 -14.46 -24.25
CA ALA A 235 9.27 -14.77 -25.31
C ALA A 235 9.12 -16.20 -25.84
N ASP A 236 8.78 -17.15 -24.97
CA ASP A 236 8.72 -18.58 -25.31
C ASP A 236 7.49 -18.93 -26.17
N THR A 237 6.37 -18.25 -25.96
CA THR A 237 5.08 -18.54 -26.63
C THR A 237 4.75 -17.58 -27.77
N THR A 238 5.67 -16.66 -28.11
CA THR A 238 5.50 -15.57 -29.09
C THR A 238 4.21 -14.76 -28.89
N THR A 239 3.63 -14.80 -27.69
CA THR A 239 2.31 -14.24 -27.40
C THR A 239 2.48 -12.95 -26.61
N CYS A 240 1.78 -11.92 -27.06
CA CYS A 240 1.69 -10.63 -26.39
C CYS A 240 0.23 -10.32 -26.08
N ARG A 241 -0.02 -9.71 -24.91
CA ARG A 241 -1.34 -9.31 -24.44
C ARG A 241 -1.39 -7.82 -24.19
N PHE A 242 -2.51 -7.21 -24.56
CA PHE A 242 -2.88 -5.85 -24.18
C PHE A 242 -4.04 -5.92 -23.19
N VAL A 243 -3.88 -5.26 -22.04
CA VAL A 243 -4.93 -5.13 -21.02
C VAL A 243 -5.61 -3.77 -21.16
N PHE A 244 -6.94 -3.78 -21.23
CA PHE A 244 -7.71 -2.54 -21.33
C PHE A 244 -7.78 -1.85 -19.98
N ALA A 245 -7.65 -0.51 -20.00
CA ALA A 245 -7.81 0.34 -18.84
C ALA A 245 -9.15 1.10 -18.89
N GLU A 246 -9.69 1.42 -17.72
CA GLU A 246 -10.85 2.31 -17.54
C GLU A 246 -10.44 3.52 -16.67
N ASP A 247 -10.98 4.69 -17.00
CA ASP A 247 -10.82 5.92 -16.21
C ASP A 247 -12.20 6.39 -15.70
N SER A 248 -12.21 7.18 -14.63
CA SER A 248 -13.43 7.72 -14.06
C SER A 248 -13.94 8.93 -14.86
N VAL A 249 -15.27 9.05 -15.00
CA VAL A 249 -15.89 10.22 -15.67
C VAL A 249 -15.90 11.46 -14.76
N SER A 250 -15.78 11.26 -13.45
CA SER A 250 -15.84 12.33 -12.46
C SER A 250 -14.64 13.28 -12.57
N SER A 251 -14.91 14.56 -12.85
CA SER A 251 -13.90 15.62 -12.97
C SER A 251 -13.10 15.91 -11.69
N GLN A 252 -13.50 15.34 -10.55
CA GLN A 252 -12.75 15.45 -9.29
C GLN A 252 -11.54 14.51 -9.23
N VAL A 253 -11.48 13.49 -10.10
CA VAL A 253 -10.51 12.39 -10.05
C VAL A 253 -9.98 12.06 -11.45
N SER A 254 -9.57 13.10 -12.20
CA SER A 254 -9.02 12.92 -13.55
C SER A 254 -7.64 12.23 -13.51
N GLY A 255 -7.45 11.19 -14.32
CA GLY A 255 -6.16 10.54 -14.52
C GLY A 255 -5.92 9.28 -13.66
N LEU A 256 -6.97 8.65 -13.14
CA LEU A 256 -6.89 7.34 -12.50
C LEU A 256 -7.25 6.26 -13.52
N ASN A 257 -6.25 5.74 -14.24
CA ASN A 257 -6.46 4.59 -15.12
C ASN A 257 -6.27 3.28 -14.33
N VAL A 258 -7.24 2.38 -14.40
CA VAL A 258 -7.14 1.04 -13.78
C VAL A 258 -7.25 -0.07 -14.81
N ALA A 259 -6.45 -1.11 -14.62
CA ALA A 259 -6.54 -2.36 -15.35
C ALA A 259 -7.91 -3.00 -15.15
N THR A 260 -8.47 -3.50 -16.23
CA THR A 260 -9.72 -4.27 -16.23
C THR A 260 -9.41 -5.76 -16.36
N ASN A 261 -10.45 -6.61 -16.28
CA ASN A 261 -10.31 -8.03 -16.61
C ASN A 261 -10.33 -8.31 -18.12
N ARG A 262 -10.35 -7.28 -18.97
CA ARG A 262 -10.41 -7.39 -20.42
C ARG A 262 -9.02 -7.35 -21.01
N HIS A 263 -8.75 -8.27 -21.91
CA HIS A 263 -7.49 -8.29 -22.64
C HIS A 263 -7.68 -8.86 -24.04
N VAL A 264 -6.71 -8.57 -24.91
CA VAL A 264 -6.60 -9.15 -26.24
C VAL A 264 -5.19 -9.70 -26.43
N SER A 265 -5.08 -10.82 -27.14
CA SER A 265 -3.80 -11.50 -27.38
C SER A 265 -3.44 -11.45 -28.86
N ALA A 266 -2.18 -11.14 -29.18
CA ALA A 266 -1.59 -11.39 -30.49
C ALA A 266 -0.56 -12.52 -30.39
N THR A 267 -0.62 -13.44 -31.34
CA THR A 267 0.26 -14.60 -31.41
C THR A 267 0.77 -14.73 -32.83
N THR A 268 2.06 -15.00 -32.98
CA THR A 268 2.71 -15.11 -34.29
C THR A 268 3.45 -16.44 -34.41
N THR A 269 3.20 -17.16 -35.50
CA THR A 269 3.90 -18.40 -35.85
C THR A 269 4.74 -18.17 -37.10
N CYS A 270 6.04 -18.49 -37.03
CA CYS A 270 6.98 -18.22 -38.12
C CYS A 270 7.62 -19.50 -38.64
N GLN A 271 7.90 -19.51 -39.94
CA GLN A 271 8.80 -20.45 -40.60
C GLN A 271 10.03 -19.68 -41.11
N SER A 272 11.20 -20.30 -41.07
CA SER A 272 12.45 -19.68 -41.52
C SER A 272 13.22 -20.53 -42.52
N TRP A 273 13.80 -19.87 -43.52
CA TRP A 273 14.62 -20.50 -44.56
C TRP A 273 15.97 -19.79 -44.64
N ARG A 274 17.00 -20.54 -45.04
CA ARG A 274 18.28 -19.95 -45.44
C ARG A 274 18.16 -19.39 -46.84
N VAL A 275 18.79 -18.24 -47.09
CA VAL A 275 18.84 -17.64 -48.43
C VAL A 275 20.18 -18.02 -49.07
N SER A 276 20.15 -18.67 -50.24
CA SER A 276 21.33 -19.13 -50.99
C SER A 276 21.83 -18.09 -52.00
N GLY A 277 20.99 -17.16 -52.45
CA GLY A 277 21.35 -16.06 -53.35
C GLY A 277 20.47 -14.82 -53.12
N GLY A 278 21.01 -13.62 -53.36
CA GLY A 278 20.30 -12.34 -53.21
C GLY A 278 19.98 -11.85 -51.81
N GLY A 279 20.46 -12.54 -50.77
CA GLY A 279 20.13 -12.24 -49.37
C GLY A 279 20.80 -11.00 -48.77
N ASN A 280 21.68 -10.31 -49.50
CA ASN A 280 22.35 -9.09 -49.03
C ASN A 280 21.46 -7.85 -49.09
N GLY A 281 20.22 -7.96 -49.60
CA GLY A 281 19.29 -6.84 -49.71
C GLY A 281 19.62 -5.85 -50.85
N LEU A 282 20.46 -6.25 -51.82
CA LEU A 282 20.80 -5.48 -53.02
C LEU A 282 20.20 -6.09 -54.30
N GLU A 283 19.64 -7.29 -54.23
CA GLU A 283 19.04 -7.98 -55.37
C GLU A 283 17.51 -7.92 -55.34
N LYS A 284 16.89 -7.90 -56.54
CA LYS A 284 15.43 -7.84 -56.69
C LYS A 284 14.73 -9.17 -56.42
N SER A 285 15.47 -10.25 -56.25
CA SER A 285 14.94 -11.58 -55.97
C SER A 285 15.93 -12.33 -55.09
N ILE A 286 15.40 -13.22 -54.26
CA ILE A 286 16.21 -14.09 -53.40
C ILE A 286 15.93 -15.55 -53.76
N THR A 287 16.91 -16.41 -53.57
CA THR A 287 16.75 -17.86 -53.74
C THR A 287 16.78 -18.52 -52.38
N LEU A 288 15.75 -19.31 -52.06
CA LEU A 288 15.65 -20.04 -50.79
C LEU A 288 16.35 -21.39 -50.91
N ALA A 289 17.08 -21.78 -49.86
CA ALA A 289 17.65 -23.12 -49.72
C ALA A 289 16.63 -24.08 -49.11
N ASP A 290 15.51 -24.30 -49.81
CA ASP A 290 14.38 -25.16 -49.42
C ASP A 290 14.37 -26.54 -50.10
N GLY A 291 15.43 -26.84 -50.87
CA GLY A 291 15.54 -28.06 -51.67
C GLY A 291 15.01 -27.91 -53.10
N PHE A 292 14.15 -26.93 -53.36
CA PHE A 292 13.61 -26.62 -54.69
C PHE A 292 14.22 -25.35 -55.31
N ASN A 293 15.05 -24.63 -54.55
CA ASN A 293 15.64 -23.35 -54.94
C ASN A 293 14.55 -22.33 -55.31
N THR A 294 13.50 -22.26 -54.50
CA THR A 294 12.38 -21.34 -54.74
C THR A 294 12.88 -19.90 -54.80
N THR A 295 12.57 -19.20 -55.89
CA THR A 295 12.89 -17.78 -56.05
C THR A 295 11.74 -16.93 -55.50
N VAL A 296 12.03 -16.04 -54.56
CA VAL A 296 11.08 -15.10 -53.96
C VAL A 296 11.40 -13.68 -54.45
N GLY A 297 10.40 -12.98 -54.97
CA GLY A 297 10.52 -11.61 -55.44
C GLY A 297 9.25 -11.14 -56.18
N PRO A 298 9.19 -9.85 -56.55
CA PRO A 298 10.24 -8.85 -56.41
C PRO A 298 10.43 -8.35 -54.97
N ILE A 299 11.68 -8.18 -54.54
CA ILE A 299 12.03 -7.46 -53.30
C ILE A 299 11.80 -5.96 -53.55
N PRO A 300 10.94 -5.31 -52.76
CA PRO A 300 10.41 -4.00 -53.13
C PRO A 300 11.36 -2.83 -52.77
N ALA A 301 12.37 -3.08 -51.93
CA ALA A 301 13.40 -2.10 -51.60
C ALA A 301 14.79 -2.74 -51.45
N LEU A 302 15.79 -2.07 -52.02
CA LEU A 302 17.18 -2.53 -52.05
C LEU A 302 18.05 -1.69 -51.11
N ASN A 303 17.79 -1.75 -49.80
CA ASN A 303 18.52 -0.91 -48.83
C ASN A 303 19.83 -1.52 -48.31
N GLY A 304 20.28 -2.65 -48.88
CA GLY A 304 21.53 -3.31 -48.49
C GLY A 304 21.43 -4.17 -47.23
N PRO A 305 22.58 -4.60 -46.67
CA PRO A 305 22.63 -5.54 -45.55
C PRO A 305 22.36 -4.86 -44.20
N ASN A 306 22.19 -5.66 -43.14
CA ASN A 306 22.01 -5.21 -41.75
C ASN A 306 20.69 -4.48 -41.49
N GLN A 307 19.61 -5.03 -42.04
CA GLN A 307 18.24 -4.60 -41.80
C GLN A 307 17.31 -5.81 -41.86
N ASN A 308 16.14 -5.67 -41.26
CA ASN A 308 14.99 -6.53 -41.55
C ASN A 308 14.01 -5.75 -42.43
N LEU A 309 13.69 -6.32 -43.58
CA LEU A 309 12.66 -5.81 -44.48
C LEU A 309 11.39 -6.63 -44.30
N PHE A 310 10.38 -6.04 -43.66
CA PHE A 310 9.06 -6.64 -43.49
C PHE A 310 8.20 -6.30 -44.69
N MET A 311 7.47 -7.27 -45.21
CA MET A 311 6.68 -7.15 -46.44
C MET A 311 5.31 -7.81 -46.25
N PHE A 312 4.30 -7.15 -46.80
CA PHE A 312 2.90 -7.57 -46.79
C PHE A 312 2.28 -7.31 -48.17
N ASP A 313 1.59 -8.31 -48.72
CA ASP A 313 0.88 -8.19 -50.00
C ASP A 313 -0.62 -7.98 -49.75
N PRO A 314 -1.16 -6.76 -49.94
CA PRO A 314 -2.57 -6.48 -49.73
C PRO A 314 -3.49 -7.06 -50.83
N ASN A 315 -2.97 -7.38 -52.01
CA ASN A 315 -3.76 -7.87 -53.15
C ASN A 315 -3.92 -9.39 -53.14
N ASN A 316 -3.08 -10.09 -52.39
CA ASN A 316 -3.21 -11.53 -52.23
C ASN A 316 -4.27 -11.86 -51.16
N PRO A 317 -5.44 -12.42 -51.53
CA PRO A 317 -6.50 -12.75 -50.58
C PRO A 317 -6.12 -13.86 -49.60
N ARG A 318 -5.00 -14.57 -49.83
CA ARG A 318 -4.45 -15.56 -48.89
C ARG A 318 -3.47 -14.95 -47.90
N SER A 319 -3.10 -13.68 -48.05
CA SER A 319 -2.13 -13.00 -47.18
C SER A 319 -2.77 -12.36 -45.95
N SER A 320 -4.10 -12.20 -45.89
CA SER A 320 -4.77 -11.68 -44.70
C SER A 320 -6.25 -12.05 -44.60
N GLY A 321 -6.78 -11.97 -43.39
CA GLY A 321 -8.21 -11.96 -43.09
C GLY A 321 -8.56 -10.86 -42.08
N ASP A 322 -9.74 -10.94 -41.47
CA ASP A 322 -10.23 -9.90 -40.54
C ASP A 322 -9.39 -9.74 -39.27
N SER A 323 -8.68 -10.80 -38.86
CA SER A 323 -7.93 -10.84 -37.61
C SER A 323 -6.58 -11.54 -37.73
N TRP A 324 -6.07 -11.73 -38.95
CA TRP A 324 -4.77 -12.35 -39.18
C TRP A 324 -4.12 -11.84 -40.46
N ALA A 325 -2.79 -11.94 -40.53
CA ALA A 325 -2.01 -11.59 -41.71
C ALA A 325 -0.75 -12.44 -41.82
N ILE A 326 -0.26 -12.66 -43.04
CA ILE A 326 1.03 -13.27 -43.33
C ILE A 326 2.02 -12.14 -43.64
N ILE A 327 3.02 -12.02 -42.78
CA ILE A 327 4.13 -11.08 -42.93
C ILE A 327 5.36 -11.86 -43.36
N THR A 328 5.94 -11.47 -44.48
CA THR A 328 7.22 -12.02 -44.94
C THR A 328 8.34 -11.09 -44.53
N VAL A 329 9.49 -11.66 -44.17
CA VAL A 329 10.63 -10.89 -43.66
C VAL A 329 11.91 -11.34 -44.33
N LEU A 330 12.64 -10.39 -44.91
CA LEU A 330 14.02 -10.59 -45.33
C LEU A 330 14.96 -10.00 -44.28
N GLU A 331 15.65 -10.87 -43.53
CA GLU A 331 16.78 -10.49 -42.68
C GLU A 331 18.02 -10.40 -43.58
N ALA A 332 18.30 -9.18 -44.06
CA ALA A 332 19.36 -8.93 -45.01
C ALA A 332 20.73 -8.97 -44.33
N SER A 333 21.64 -9.80 -44.86
CA SER A 333 22.99 -9.95 -44.31
C SER A 333 23.96 -10.48 -45.35
N ASP A 334 25.21 -10.01 -45.30
CA ASP A 334 26.29 -10.51 -46.17
C ASP A 334 26.75 -11.93 -45.80
N VAL A 335 26.52 -12.35 -44.55
CA VAL A 335 27.09 -13.60 -44.01
C VAL A 335 26.03 -14.68 -43.82
N ARG A 336 24.89 -14.35 -43.23
CA ARG A 336 23.82 -15.31 -42.90
C ARG A 336 22.43 -14.73 -43.14
N PRO A 337 22.06 -14.47 -44.41
CA PRO A 337 20.73 -13.97 -44.72
C PRO A 337 19.65 -15.03 -44.45
N ARG A 338 18.49 -14.56 -43.98
CA ARG A 338 17.35 -15.41 -43.64
C ARG A 338 16.07 -14.83 -44.22
N PHE A 339 15.18 -15.73 -44.61
CA PHE A 339 13.82 -15.38 -45.01
C PHE A 339 12.83 -16.00 -44.04
N TYR A 340 11.81 -15.24 -43.65
CA TYR A 340 10.75 -15.70 -42.75
C TYR A 340 9.38 -15.50 -43.38
N SER A 341 8.47 -16.41 -43.07
CA SER A 341 7.04 -16.27 -43.34
C SER A 341 6.31 -16.47 -42.01
N CYS A 342 5.66 -15.41 -41.55
CA CYS A 342 5.07 -15.33 -40.23
C CYS A 342 3.57 -15.09 -40.32
N ASN A 343 2.77 -16.00 -39.76
CA ASN A 343 1.34 -15.82 -39.61
C ASN A 343 1.07 -15.19 -38.23
N VAL A 344 0.64 -13.93 -38.24
CA VAL A 344 0.25 -13.17 -37.05
C VAL A 344 -1.27 -13.17 -36.93
N THR A 345 -1.76 -13.51 -35.75
CA THR A 345 -3.18 -13.57 -35.43
C THR A 345 -3.47 -12.68 -34.23
N LEU A 346 -4.59 -11.97 -34.27
CA LEU A 346 -5.11 -11.17 -33.18
C LEU A 346 -6.44 -11.77 -32.71
N GLY A 347 -6.48 -12.21 -31.46
CA GLY A 347 -7.66 -12.83 -30.87
C GLY A 347 -8.82 -11.83 -30.65
N PRO A 348 -10.02 -12.34 -30.29
CA PRO A 348 -11.10 -11.48 -29.81
C PRO A 348 -10.73 -10.89 -28.43
N VAL A 349 -11.43 -9.82 -28.05
CA VAL A 349 -11.31 -9.25 -26.70
C VAL A 349 -11.99 -10.19 -25.70
N VAL A 350 -11.20 -10.72 -24.78
CA VAL A 350 -11.68 -11.57 -23.69
C VAL A 350 -12.45 -10.70 -22.68
N ASN A 351 -13.56 -11.24 -22.16
CA ASN A 351 -14.45 -10.53 -21.21
C ASN A 351 -15.10 -9.25 -21.77
N ALA A 352 -15.21 -9.11 -23.09
CA ALA A 352 -16.04 -8.08 -23.71
C ALA A 352 -17.54 -8.33 -23.44
N LYS A 353 -18.23 -7.33 -22.89
CA LYS A 353 -19.68 -7.40 -22.57
C LYS A 353 -20.49 -6.41 -23.39
N LEU A 354 -19.92 -5.24 -23.68
CA LEU A 354 -20.52 -4.20 -24.50
C LEU A 354 -19.92 -4.21 -25.90
N ARG A 355 -20.60 -3.58 -26.86
CA ARG A 355 -20.10 -3.47 -28.23
C ARG A 355 -18.82 -2.65 -28.29
N GLU A 356 -18.75 -1.60 -27.48
CA GLU A 356 -17.61 -0.69 -27.32
C GLU A 356 -16.38 -1.40 -26.74
N HIS A 357 -16.53 -2.59 -26.14
CA HIS A 357 -15.42 -3.40 -25.65
C HIS A 357 -14.76 -4.21 -26.77
N GLN A 358 -15.40 -4.35 -27.93
CA GLN A 358 -14.90 -5.15 -29.04
C GLN A 358 -14.02 -4.30 -29.96
N LEU A 359 -13.07 -4.96 -30.63
CA LEU A 359 -12.27 -4.34 -31.69
C LEU A 359 -12.98 -4.49 -33.02
N GLU A 360 -13.17 -3.38 -33.73
CA GLU A 360 -13.69 -3.39 -35.09
C GLU A 360 -12.73 -4.12 -36.06
N THR A 361 -13.26 -4.61 -37.17
CA THR A 361 -12.48 -5.40 -38.16
C THR A 361 -11.34 -4.59 -38.76
N THR A 362 -11.55 -3.30 -39.03
CA THR A 362 -10.53 -2.39 -39.56
C THR A 362 -9.32 -2.31 -38.64
N VAL A 363 -9.55 -2.16 -37.33
CA VAL A 363 -8.48 -2.10 -36.33
C VAL A 363 -7.71 -3.42 -36.28
N ARG A 364 -8.41 -4.55 -36.19
CA ARG A 364 -7.78 -5.88 -36.15
C ARG A 364 -6.92 -6.15 -37.39
N ARG A 365 -7.45 -5.84 -38.57
CA ARG A 365 -6.75 -6.02 -39.85
C ARG A 365 -5.49 -5.15 -39.93
N LEU A 366 -5.59 -3.85 -39.62
CA LEU A 366 -4.44 -2.95 -39.70
C LEU A 366 -3.39 -3.26 -38.62
N SER A 367 -3.79 -3.63 -37.40
CA SER A 367 -2.86 -3.99 -36.32
C SER A 367 -2.04 -5.24 -36.64
N THR A 368 -2.63 -6.26 -37.27
CA THR A 368 -1.89 -7.48 -37.68
C THR A 368 -0.88 -7.19 -38.79
N GLN A 369 -1.15 -6.20 -39.64
CA GLN A 369 -0.28 -5.85 -40.77
C GLN A 369 0.74 -4.75 -40.44
N ALA A 370 0.55 -4.07 -39.31
CA ALA A 370 1.17 -2.78 -38.97
C ALA A 370 2.68 -2.72 -39.20
N ILE A 371 3.43 -3.79 -38.88
CA ILE A 371 4.89 -3.82 -39.00
C ILE A 371 5.40 -3.67 -40.44
N ALA A 372 4.61 -4.05 -41.43
CA ALA A 372 4.95 -3.96 -42.85
C ALA A 372 4.25 -2.80 -43.57
N LEU A 373 3.31 -2.11 -42.91
CA LEU A 373 2.54 -1.03 -43.53
C LEU A 373 3.37 0.23 -43.74
N GLN A 374 3.23 0.82 -44.92
CA GLN A 374 3.97 2.01 -45.33
C GLN A 374 3.26 3.31 -44.97
N SER A 375 4.08 4.36 -44.84
CA SER A 375 3.65 5.76 -44.78
C SER A 375 3.82 6.44 -46.15
N TYR A 376 3.95 7.77 -46.15
CA TYR A 376 4.08 8.67 -47.29
C TYR A 376 5.45 8.65 -48.01
N GLY A 377 6.36 7.69 -47.73
CA GLY A 377 7.60 7.60 -48.50
C GLY A 377 8.40 6.30 -48.33
N PRO A 378 9.36 6.02 -49.25
CA PRO A 378 9.34 6.38 -50.67
C PRO A 378 9.81 5.24 -51.60
N SER A 379 9.32 5.25 -52.85
CA SER A 379 10.06 4.71 -53.99
C SER A 379 10.96 5.83 -54.53
N THR A 380 12.28 5.64 -54.51
CA THR A 380 13.21 6.43 -55.35
C THR A 380 13.86 5.61 -56.44
N THR A 381 13.88 4.27 -56.38
CA THR A 381 14.52 3.44 -57.43
C THR A 381 13.97 2.00 -57.59
N GLY A 382 12.83 1.62 -57.00
CA GLY A 382 12.37 0.22 -57.00
C GLY A 382 10.85 0.08 -57.16
N THR A 383 10.43 -0.63 -58.22
CA THR A 383 9.05 -1.06 -58.57
C THR A 383 7.96 0.00 -58.41
N THR A 384 7.58 0.61 -59.54
CA THR A 384 6.32 1.34 -59.84
C THR A 384 5.57 1.96 -58.66
N ASN A 385 5.35 3.28 -58.74
CA ASN A 385 4.54 4.19 -57.90
C ASN A 385 3.19 3.70 -57.28
N SER A 386 2.80 2.43 -57.38
CA SER A 386 1.61 1.86 -56.76
C SER A 386 1.95 1.21 -55.42
N THR A 387 1.52 1.86 -54.35
CA THR A 387 1.35 1.31 -52.99
C THR A 387 0.24 0.26 -52.91
N ASP A 388 -0.30 -0.20 -54.05
CA ASP A 388 -1.35 -1.21 -54.11
C ASP A 388 -0.76 -2.62 -54.22
N THR A 389 0.44 -2.82 -54.76
CA THR A 389 0.95 -4.18 -55.04
C THR A 389 1.66 -4.83 -53.87
N MET A 390 2.43 -4.08 -53.09
CA MET A 390 3.13 -4.57 -51.91
C MET A 390 3.37 -3.44 -50.92
N GLN A 391 3.21 -3.73 -49.63
CA GLN A 391 3.57 -2.86 -48.52
C GLN A 391 4.84 -3.39 -47.88
N PHE A 392 5.78 -2.52 -47.56
CA PHE A 392 7.01 -2.93 -46.90
C PHE A 392 7.57 -1.87 -45.97
N GLN A 393 8.23 -2.29 -44.90
CA GLN A 393 8.96 -1.38 -44.04
C GLN A 393 10.31 -1.99 -43.68
N SER A 394 11.36 -1.19 -43.82
CA SER A 394 12.71 -1.54 -43.40
C SER A 394 12.98 -1.00 -42.00
N TYR A 395 13.64 -1.83 -41.19
CA TYR A 395 14.17 -1.47 -39.88
C TYR A 395 15.67 -1.79 -39.83
N PRO A 396 16.53 -0.82 -39.51
CA PRO A 396 17.97 -1.03 -39.41
C PRO A 396 18.31 -1.91 -38.19
N VAL A 397 19.45 -2.59 -38.21
CA VAL A 397 19.88 -3.50 -37.11
C VAL A 397 20.00 -2.84 -35.73
N THR A 398 20.09 -1.51 -35.68
CA THR A 398 20.10 -0.72 -34.43
C THR A 398 18.71 -0.56 -33.81
N ASP A 399 17.64 -0.78 -34.58
CA ASP A 399 16.27 -0.81 -34.10
C ASP A 399 15.92 -2.24 -33.63
N TYR A 400 15.13 -2.35 -32.56
CA TYR A 400 14.71 -3.64 -32.00
C TYR A 400 14.06 -4.56 -33.05
N TYR A 401 13.28 -4.00 -33.97
CA TYR A 401 12.63 -4.76 -35.03
C TYR A 401 13.58 -5.11 -36.18
N GLY A 402 14.72 -4.42 -36.31
CA GLY A 402 15.76 -4.69 -37.29
C GLY A 402 16.87 -5.62 -36.81
N GLU A 403 16.92 -5.95 -35.52
CA GLU A 403 17.89 -6.88 -34.95
C GLU A 403 17.87 -8.26 -35.65
N LYS A 404 19.02 -8.91 -35.78
CA LYS A 404 19.14 -10.21 -36.47
C LYS A 404 18.58 -11.35 -35.61
N ALA A 405 17.59 -12.09 -36.12
CA ALA A 405 17.06 -13.30 -35.47
C ALA A 405 17.82 -14.57 -35.86
N ARG A 406 18.65 -14.55 -36.91
CA ARG A 406 19.58 -15.64 -37.32
C ARG A 406 18.92 -17.00 -37.61
N GLY A 407 17.62 -16.99 -37.88
CA GLY A 407 16.77 -18.14 -38.13
C GLY A 407 15.87 -18.54 -36.97
N ASP A 408 15.96 -17.84 -35.82
CA ASP A 408 15.10 -18.06 -34.66
C ASP A 408 13.69 -17.53 -34.93
N VAL A 409 12.76 -18.47 -35.10
CA VAL A 409 11.35 -18.19 -35.39
C VAL A 409 10.60 -17.59 -34.21
N ASN A 410 11.01 -17.89 -32.97
CA ASN A 410 10.35 -17.38 -31.77
C ASN A 410 10.75 -15.92 -31.52
N GLN A 411 12.01 -15.58 -31.76
CA GLN A 411 12.46 -14.18 -31.71
C GLN A 411 11.79 -13.32 -32.78
N MET A 412 11.70 -13.81 -34.02
CA MET A 412 10.99 -13.07 -35.07
C MET A 412 9.48 -12.96 -34.77
N GLY A 413 8.86 -14.06 -34.32
CA GLY A 413 7.44 -14.09 -33.97
C GLY A 413 7.07 -13.16 -32.82
N SER A 414 7.85 -13.18 -31.73
CA SER A 414 7.62 -12.29 -30.57
C SER A 414 7.72 -10.81 -30.95
N ARG A 415 8.65 -10.42 -31.83
CA ARG A 415 8.76 -9.05 -32.35
C ARG A 415 7.52 -8.64 -33.14
N ILE A 416 7.02 -9.50 -34.02
CA ILE A 416 5.81 -9.22 -34.80
C ILE A 416 4.58 -9.12 -33.89
N SER A 417 4.42 -10.03 -32.92
CA SER A 417 3.34 -9.98 -31.93
C SER A 417 3.38 -8.71 -31.08
N MET A 418 4.58 -8.30 -30.66
CA MET A 418 4.79 -7.08 -29.87
C MET A 418 4.48 -5.82 -30.69
N PHE A 419 4.82 -5.80 -31.98
CA PHE A 419 4.45 -4.70 -32.88
C PHE A 419 2.94 -4.64 -33.08
N CYS A 420 2.29 -5.79 -33.25
CA CYS A 420 0.84 -5.90 -33.43
C CYS A 420 0.08 -5.37 -32.19
N ILE A 421 0.45 -5.82 -31.00
CA ILE A 421 -0.10 -5.31 -29.74
C ILE A 421 0.28 -3.85 -29.49
N GLY A 422 1.50 -3.45 -29.87
CA GLY A 422 1.94 -2.05 -29.83
C GLY A 422 1.03 -1.13 -30.61
N ALA A 423 0.53 -1.56 -31.77
CA ALA A 423 -0.42 -0.78 -32.57
C ALA A 423 -1.73 -0.52 -31.81
N LEU A 424 -2.21 -1.49 -31.03
CA LEU A 424 -3.37 -1.33 -30.15
C LEU A 424 -3.04 -0.45 -28.93
N GLY A 425 -1.86 -0.61 -28.35
CA GLY A 425 -1.40 0.22 -27.24
C GLY A 425 -1.30 1.70 -27.63
N GLY A 426 -0.67 2.01 -28.75
CA GLY A 426 -0.61 3.37 -29.30
C GLY A 426 -2.01 3.91 -29.64
N LEU A 427 -2.90 3.07 -30.18
CA LEU A 427 -4.29 3.45 -30.42
C LEU A 427 -5.01 3.81 -29.13
N SER A 428 -4.82 3.02 -28.06
CA SER A 428 -5.45 3.27 -26.77
C SER A 428 -5.05 4.61 -26.15
N LEU A 429 -3.83 5.09 -26.40
CA LEU A 429 -3.36 6.36 -25.84
C LEU A 429 -3.86 7.58 -26.63
N ASN A 430 -4.05 7.42 -27.95
CA ASN A 430 -4.33 8.54 -28.85
C ASN A 430 -5.80 8.62 -29.29
N SER A 431 -6.61 7.60 -28.98
CA SER A 431 -8.02 7.58 -29.37
C SER A 431 -8.90 8.44 -28.46
N PRO A 432 -9.97 9.03 -29.00
CA PRO A 432 -10.97 9.72 -28.20
C PRO A 432 -11.61 8.77 -27.20
N VAL A 433 -12.08 9.33 -26.09
CA VAL A 433 -12.81 8.58 -25.06
C VAL A 433 -14.31 8.52 -25.38
N VAL A 434 -14.96 7.43 -24.97
CA VAL A 434 -16.40 7.23 -24.99
C VAL A 434 -16.86 6.84 -23.60
N GLU A 435 -18.03 7.33 -23.20
CA GLU A 435 -18.63 7.02 -21.90
C GLU A 435 -19.42 5.71 -21.99
N VAL A 436 -19.09 4.75 -21.13
CA VAL A 436 -19.76 3.46 -21.07
C VAL A 436 -20.00 3.06 -19.61
N PRO A 437 -21.03 2.24 -19.31
CA PRO A 437 -21.18 1.69 -17.97
C PRO A 437 -20.04 0.70 -17.67
N GLY A 438 -19.34 0.90 -16.55
CA GLY A 438 -18.19 0.09 -16.17
C GLY A 438 -17.89 0.16 -14.66
N MET A 439 -16.63 -0.10 -14.31
CA MET A 439 -16.16 -0.11 -12.92
C MET A 439 -15.24 1.08 -12.69
N ALA A 440 -15.82 2.22 -12.33
CA ALA A 440 -15.08 3.46 -12.18
C ALA A 440 -14.10 3.39 -10.99
N PRO A 441 -12.84 3.80 -11.20
CA PRO A 441 -11.88 3.91 -10.12
C PRO A 441 -12.24 5.08 -9.21
N ILE A 442 -12.15 4.86 -7.90
CA ILE A 442 -12.28 5.89 -6.89
C ILE A 442 -10.96 6.05 -6.15
N GLN A 443 -10.71 7.25 -5.60
CA GLN A 443 -9.54 7.47 -4.77
C GLN A 443 -9.57 6.53 -3.57
N SER A 444 -8.46 5.83 -3.35
CA SER A 444 -8.30 4.90 -2.24
C SER A 444 -6.99 5.13 -1.52
N ALA A 445 -6.94 4.63 -0.29
CA ALA A 445 -5.75 4.63 0.53
C ALA A 445 -5.31 3.19 0.81
N SER A 446 -4.04 3.01 1.15
CA SER A 446 -3.52 1.75 1.68
C SER A 446 -2.96 2.01 3.07
N ILE A 447 -3.29 1.14 4.02
CA ILE A 447 -2.71 1.18 5.35
C ILE A 447 -1.51 0.26 5.35
N GLN A 448 -0.33 0.85 5.43
CA GLN A 448 0.93 0.11 5.46
C GLN A 448 1.46 0.14 6.89
N VAL A 449 1.57 -1.05 7.50
CA VAL A 449 2.26 -1.24 8.77
C VAL A 449 3.72 -1.53 8.46
N PHE A 450 4.64 -0.72 9.01
CA PHE A 450 6.07 -0.84 8.68
C PHE A 450 6.66 -2.18 9.14
N ASP A 451 6.39 -2.53 10.39
CA ASP A 451 6.77 -3.83 10.96
C ASP A 451 5.82 -4.16 12.11
N TRP A 452 5.20 -5.34 12.02
CA TRP A 452 4.32 -5.88 13.05
C TRP A 452 5.04 -6.12 14.38
N ASN A 453 6.37 -6.32 14.35
CA ASN A 453 7.16 -6.48 15.56
C ASN A 453 7.10 -5.24 16.45
N TYR A 454 7.12 -4.02 15.89
CA TYR A 454 6.99 -2.80 16.68
C TYR A 454 5.60 -2.69 17.30
N VAL A 455 4.54 -3.05 16.57
CA VAL A 455 3.17 -3.06 17.08
C VAL A 455 3.05 -4.01 18.28
N TYR A 456 3.49 -5.26 18.13
CA TYR A 456 3.43 -6.25 19.21
C TYR A 456 4.33 -5.88 20.39
N MET A 457 5.50 -5.31 20.13
CA MET A 457 6.42 -4.86 21.17
C MET A 457 5.82 -3.71 21.98
N ILE A 458 5.22 -2.71 21.34
CA ILE A 458 4.59 -1.57 22.02
C ILE A 458 3.40 -2.06 22.86
N LEU A 459 2.46 -2.79 22.27
CA LEU A 459 1.28 -3.30 22.98
C LEU A 459 1.66 -4.25 24.11
N GLY A 460 2.60 -5.16 23.85
CA GLY A 460 3.15 -6.09 24.83
C GLY A 460 3.87 -5.37 25.97
N PHE A 461 4.66 -4.33 25.66
CA PHE A 461 5.31 -3.49 26.65
C PHE A 461 4.27 -2.75 27.51
N THR A 462 3.22 -2.16 26.94
CA THR A 462 2.17 -1.46 27.70
C THR A 462 1.47 -2.40 28.70
N VAL A 463 1.05 -3.58 28.24
CA VAL A 463 0.39 -4.59 29.10
C VAL A 463 1.37 -5.14 30.15
N GLY A 464 2.57 -5.51 29.73
CA GLY A 464 3.61 -6.06 30.60
C GLY A 464 4.07 -5.07 31.67
N PHE A 465 4.30 -3.82 31.29
CA PHE A 465 4.67 -2.72 32.19
C PHE A 465 3.57 -2.46 33.21
N GLN A 466 2.31 -2.35 32.78
CA GLN A 466 1.18 -2.19 33.71
C GLN A 466 1.08 -3.36 34.70
N THR A 467 1.28 -4.58 34.22
CA THR A 467 1.24 -5.80 35.05
C THR A 467 2.36 -5.77 36.10
N LEU A 468 3.60 -5.48 35.67
CA LEU A 468 4.77 -5.41 36.55
C LEU A 468 4.58 -4.34 37.64
N VAL A 469 4.19 -3.12 37.26
CA VAL A 469 3.95 -2.03 38.21
C VAL A 469 2.83 -2.38 39.18
N SER A 470 1.78 -3.04 38.71
CA SER A 470 0.66 -3.45 39.56
C SER A 470 1.06 -4.52 40.57
N ILE A 471 1.80 -5.55 40.15
CA ILE A 471 2.32 -6.60 41.04
C ILE A 471 3.27 -6.00 42.09
N ALA A 472 4.20 -5.13 41.67
CA ALA A 472 5.09 -4.43 42.58
C ALA A 472 4.31 -3.56 43.59
N SER A 473 3.29 -2.84 43.13
CA SER A 473 2.47 -1.98 43.99
C SER A 473 1.63 -2.77 44.98
N ILE A 474 1.10 -3.94 44.59
CA ILE A 474 0.34 -4.82 45.47
C ILE A 474 1.27 -5.44 46.53
N THR A 475 2.42 -5.98 46.13
CA THR A 475 3.36 -6.64 47.06
C THR A 475 4.00 -5.69 48.07
N VAL A 476 4.27 -4.45 47.67
CA VAL A 476 4.77 -3.41 48.58
C VAL A 476 3.63 -2.84 49.43
N GLY A 477 2.47 -2.55 48.81
CA GLY A 477 1.31 -1.98 49.49
C GLY A 477 0.65 -2.93 50.50
N SER A 478 0.73 -4.24 50.30
CA SER A 478 0.17 -5.24 51.24
C SER A 478 0.95 -5.38 52.54
N ARG A 479 2.15 -4.76 52.65
CA ARG A 479 2.94 -4.76 53.90
C ARG A 479 2.37 -3.85 54.98
N VAL A 480 1.43 -2.98 54.61
CA VAL A 480 0.85 -1.96 55.47
C VAL A 480 -0.67 -1.98 55.28
N GLN A 481 -1.43 -1.66 56.33
CA GLN A 481 -2.89 -1.58 56.20
C GLN A 481 -3.27 -0.42 55.27
N ILE A 482 -3.99 -0.75 54.20
CA ILE A 482 -4.51 0.23 53.24
C ILE A 482 -5.91 0.60 53.71
N ASN A 483 -6.05 1.81 54.23
CA ASN A 483 -7.36 2.33 54.59
C ASN A 483 -8.17 2.68 53.34
N SER A 484 -9.49 2.45 53.46
CA SER A 484 -10.42 2.59 52.35
C SER A 484 -10.40 4.00 51.76
N ARG A 485 -10.69 4.13 50.44
CA ARG A 485 -10.74 5.44 49.74
C ARG A 485 -11.90 6.34 50.17
N SER A 486 -12.70 5.94 51.16
CA SER A 486 -13.80 6.76 51.63
C SER A 486 -13.25 8.01 52.29
N HIS A 487 -13.72 9.18 51.87
CA HIS A 487 -13.39 10.46 52.51
C HIS A 487 -13.76 10.46 54.00
N LEU A 488 -14.82 9.72 54.37
CA LEU A 488 -15.22 9.56 55.76
C LEU A 488 -14.21 8.71 56.53
N ALA A 489 -13.71 7.61 55.95
CA ALA A 489 -12.67 6.80 56.58
C ALA A 489 -11.35 7.56 56.72
N MET A 490 -11.04 8.43 55.76
CA MET A 490 -9.89 9.33 55.84
C MET A 490 -10.05 10.38 56.94
N ALA A 491 -11.25 10.96 57.07
CA ALA A 491 -11.57 11.93 58.11
C ALA A 491 -11.48 11.30 59.52
N THR A 492 -11.99 10.08 59.70
CA THR A 492 -11.85 9.34 60.96
C THR A 492 -10.40 9.01 61.29
N LEU A 493 -9.57 8.73 60.28
CA LEU A 493 -8.14 8.47 60.47
C LEU A 493 -7.36 9.73 60.90
N LEU A 494 -7.76 10.89 60.39
CA LEU A 494 -7.13 12.19 60.69
C LEU A 494 -7.70 12.86 61.95
N GLN A 495 -8.81 12.35 62.48
CA GLN A 495 -9.48 12.87 63.67
C GLN A 495 -8.54 13.03 64.89
N PRO A 496 -7.71 12.05 65.27
CA PRO A 496 -6.84 12.16 66.46
C PRO A 496 -5.82 13.30 66.35
N VAL A 497 -5.37 13.60 65.12
CA VAL A 497 -4.39 14.65 64.85
C VAL A 497 -5.04 16.03 64.78
N THR A 498 -6.32 16.09 64.40
CA THR A 498 -7.04 17.35 64.13
C THR A 498 -7.89 17.83 65.30
N GLN A 499 -8.24 16.95 66.24
CA GLN A 499 -8.98 17.29 67.46
C GLN A 499 -8.25 18.37 68.29
N ASP A 500 -6.92 18.32 68.36
CA ASP A 500 -6.08 19.28 69.09
C ASP A 500 -6.08 20.70 68.50
N LEU A 501 -6.53 20.86 67.25
CA LEU A 501 -6.44 22.13 66.49
C LEU A 501 -7.73 22.97 66.59
N GLY A 502 -8.80 22.42 67.19
CA GLY A 502 -10.05 23.14 67.48
C GLY A 502 -10.78 23.69 66.25
N LYS A 503 -11.65 24.69 66.46
CA LYS A 503 -12.52 25.27 65.42
C LYS A 503 -11.78 25.99 64.28
N ALA A 504 -10.48 26.29 64.44
CA ALA A 504 -9.69 26.98 63.44
C ALA A 504 -9.43 26.14 62.16
N VAL A 505 -9.58 24.81 62.24
CA VAL A 505 -9.38 23.89 61.11
C VAL A 505 -10.48 24.00 60.05
N TYR A 506 -11.72 24.34 60.45
CA TYR A 506 -12.88 24.31 59.55
C TYR A 506 -12.82 25.32 58.39
N THR A 507 -12.02 26.37 58.51
CA THR A 507 -11.87 27.44 57.50
C THR A 507 -10.44 27.60 57.00
N ALA A 508 -9.51 26.75 57.45
CA ALA A 508 -8.09 26.90 57.17
C ALA A 508 -7.67 26.12 55.91
N ASP A 509 -6.85 26.76 55.08
CA ASP A 509 -6.19 26.13 53.94
C ASP A 509 -5.07 25.17 54.38
N GLU A 510 -4.63 24.26 53.50
CA GLU A 510 -3.62 23.22 53.75
C GLU A 510 -2.34 23.77 54.42
N ARG A 511 -1.90 24.97 53.99
CA ARG A 511 -0.72 25.66 54.56
C ARG A 511 -0.98 26.22 55.96
N HIS A 512 -2.20 26.68 56.22
CA HIS A 512 -2.60 27.21 57.52
C HIS A 512 -2.79 26.09 58.54
N ILE A 513 -3.40 24.97 58.13
CA ILE A 513 -3.54 23.76 58.96
C ILE A 513 -2.15 23.24 59.37
N ALA A 514 -1.21 23.15 58.44
CA ALA A 514 0.16 22.73 58.75
C ALA A 514 0.91 23.70 59.68
N LYS A 515 0.65 25.02 59.59
CA LYS A 515 1.22 26.02 60.50
C LYS A 515 0.62 25.90 61.91
N LEU A 516 -0.68 25.65 62.02
CA LEU A 516 -1.39 25.48 63.30
C LEU A 516 -0.92 24.24 64.07
N MET A 517 -0.48 23.18 63.37
CA MET A 517 0.13 22.01 64.01
C MET A 517 1.50 22.30 64.65
N GLY A 518 2.16 23.39 64.28
CA GLY A 518 3.46 23.82 64.79
C GLY A 518 4.63 23.37 63.89
N PRO A 519 5.72 24.15 63.82
CA PRO A 519 6.83 23.91 62.89
C PRO A 519 7.66 22.65 63.18
N ARG A 520 7.50 22.05 64.37
CA ARG A 520 8.18 20.81 64.78
C ARG A 520 7.27 19.58 64.81
N ALA A 521 5.97 19.74 64.54
CA ALA A 521 5.07 18.59 64.51
C ALA A 521 5.46 17.63 63.41
N LYS A 522 5.41 16.33 63.71
CA LYS A 522 5.58 15.28 62.72
C LYS A 522 4.46 14.27 62.84
N LEU A 523 4.07 13.72 61.71
CA LEU A 523 3.03 12.70 61.60
C LEU A 523 3.67 11.37 61.19
N ALA A 524 3.26 10.29 61.85
CA ALA A 524 3.72 8.94 61.56
C ALA A 524 2.52 8.00 61.39
N TYR A 525 2.67 6.98 60.54
CA TYR A 525 1.67 5.93 60.33
C TYR A 525 2.18 4.62 60.89
N VAL A 526 1.66 4.25 62.05
CA VAL A 526 2.22 3.21 62.93
C VAL A 526 1.13 2.19 63.27
N PRO A 527 1.45 0.88 63.37
CA PRO A 527 0.51 -0.12 63.85
C PRO A 527 0.26 0.02 65.37
N ASP A 528 -0.98 -0.16 65.77
CA ASP A 528 -1.42 -0.31 67.17
C ASP A 528 -1.12 -1.73 67.70
N GLU A 529 -1.34 -1.97 68.99
CA GLU A 529 -1.14 -3.27 69.66
C GLU A 529 -1.95 -4.41 69.01
N LEU A 530 -3.08 -4.07 68.38
CA LEU A 530 -3.94 -4.99 67.63
C LEU A 530 -3.56 -5.12 66.14
N GLY A 531 -2.45 -4.50 65.71
CA GLY A 531 -1.97 -4.49 64.32
C GLY A 531 -2.70 -3.53 63.38
N ALA A 532 -3.61 -2.70 63.91
CA ALA A 532 -4.35 -1.69 63.15
C ALA A 532 -3.55 -0.39 62.99
N TYR A 533 -3.39 0.14 61.78
CA TYR A 533 -2.60 1.35 61.55
C TYR A 533 -3.39 2.63 61.78
N HIS A 534 -2.80 3.57 62.51
CA HIS A 534 -3.35 4.91 62.78
C HIS A 534 -2.30 6.00 62.59
N ILE A 535 -2.75 7.25 62.43
CA ILE A 535 -1.86 8.42 62.30
C ILE A 535 -1.65 9.03 63.67
N VAL A 536 -0.40 9.12 64.10
CA VAL A 536 -0.01 9.69 65.39
C VAL A 536 0.81 10.96 65.18
N LYS A 537 0.61 11.93 66.08
CA LYS A 537 1.46 13.11 66.18
C LYS A 537 2.65 12.78 67.08
N SER A 538 3.85 12.74 66.50
CA SER A 538 5.09 12.57 67.26
C SER A 538 5.47 13.91 67.88
N ALA A 539 5.66 13.93 69.21
CA ALA A 539 6.22 15.07 69.92
C ALA A 539 7.72 15.11 69.63
N GLY A 540 8.11 15.98 68.70
CA GLY A 540 9.49 16.15 68.26
C GLY A 540 10.42 16.74 69.31
#